data_AF-A0A1E4FE08-F1
#
_entry.id   AF-A0A1E4FE08-F1
#
_cell.length_a   1.000
_cell.length_b   1.000
_cell.length_c   1.000
_cell.angle_alpha   90.00
_cell.angle_beta   90.00
_cell.angle_gamma   90.00
#
_symmetry.space_group_name_H-M   'P 1'
#
loop_
_entity.id
_entity.type
_entity.pdbx_description
1 polymer ?
#
loop_
_entity_poly.entity_id
_entity_poly.type
_entity_poly.pdbx_seq_one_letter_code
_entity_poly.pdbx_strand_id
1 'polypeptide(L)'
;MNTPPDNQGQPESARGVTRDLASRIASAKRERQLEDNRASSDASPEMSGMARGLRIGTEFIAAVLVGAGIGYLIDLGLGTSPWGLLILLLMGFAAGILNVIRVVAQMNAASPAPPGSDLGPGADDEEREEN
;
A
#
# COMPACT_ATOMS: atom_id res chain seq x y z
N MET A 1 5.37 -43.84 -15.31
CA MET A 1 6.12 -42.63 -15.72
C MET A 1 5.20 -41.79 -16.59
N ASN A 2 4.75 -40.62 -16.12
CA ASN A 2 3.97 -39.68 -16.93
C ASN A 2 4.88 -38.53 -17.33
N THR A 3 5.25 -38.47 -18.60
CA THR A 3 5.99 -37.36 -19.22
C THR A 3 5.04 -36.16 -19.35
N PRO A 4 5.40 -34.93 -18.94
CA PRO A 4 4.61 -33.74 -19.26
C PRO A 4 4.71 -33.45 -20.77
N PRO A 5 3.63 -33.02 -21.44
CA PRO A 5 3.70 -32.67 -22.85
C PRO A 5 4.51 -31.38 -23.02
N ASP A 6 5.65 -31.52 -23.68
CA ASP A 6 6.47 -30.46 -24.20
C ASP A 6 5.64 -29.60 -25.17
N ASN A 7 5.24 -28.42 -24.68
CA ASN A 7 4.50 -27.39 -25.40
C ASN A 7 5.40 -26.71 -26.46
N GLN A 8 5.81 -27.49 -27.46
CA GLN A 8 6.59 -27.06 -28.60
C GLN A 8 5.66 -26.75 -29.77
N GLY A 9 5.33 -25.47 -29.96
CA GLY A 9 4.52 -25.06 -31.12
C GLY A 9 4.25 -23.57 -31.29
N GLN A 10 4.71 -22.68 -30.39
CA GLN A 10 4.58 -21.25 -30.64
C GLN A 10 5.72 -20.80 -31.59
N PRO A 11 5.43 -20.30 -32.80
CA PRO A 11 6.47 -19.91 -33.75
C PRO A 11 7.34 -18.81 -33.13
N GLU A 12 8.67 -18.95 -33.24
CA GLU A 12 9.67 -18.00 -32.72
C GLU A 12 9.38 -16.53 -33.14
N SER A 13 8.72 -16.35 -34.29
CA SER A 13 8.24 -15.05 -34.77
C SER A 13 7.20 -14.39 -33.83
N ALA A 14 6.28 -15.16 -33.24
CA ALA A 14 5.28 -14.64 -32.30
C ALA A 14 5.91 -14.19 -30.97
N ARG A 15 6.99 -14.85 -30.54
CA ARG A 15 7.80 -14.42 -29.38
C ARG A 15 8.55 -13.12 -29.69
N GLY A 16 9.06 -12.98 -30.92
CA GLY A 16 9.70 -11.75 -31.38
C GLY A 16 8.74 -10.56 -31.39
N VAL A 17 7.53 -10.74 -31.93
CA VAL A 17 6.51 -9.68 -32.00
C VAL A 17 6.02 -9.27 -30.61
N THR A 18 5.75 -10.22 -29.71
CA THR A 18 5.33 -9.89 -28.33
C THR A 18 6.42 -9.17 -27.56
N ARG A 19 7.69 -9.52 -27.78
CA ARG A 19 8.83 -8.82 -27.18
C ARG A 19 9.01 -7.40 -27.73
N ASP A 20 8.78 -7.17 -29.02
CA ASP A 20 8.81 -5.83 -29.63
C ASP A 20 7.65 -4.95 -29.15
N LEU A 21 6.45 -5.50 -29.00
CA LEU A 21 5.33 -4.78 -28.39
C LEU A 21 5.61 -4.47 -26.92
N ALA A 22 6.13 -5.45 -26.17
CA ALA A 22 6.50 -5.26 -24.77
C ALA A 22 7.59 -4.19 -24.61
N SER A 23 8.58 -4.16 -25.50
CA SER A 23 9.63 -3.13 -25.49
C SER A 23 9.07 -1.75 -25.80
N ARG A 24 8.19 -1.62 -26.81
CA ARG A 24 7.50 -0.37 -27.16
C ARG A 24 6.59 0.16 -26.06
N ILE A 25 5.83 -0.73 -25.41
CA ILE A 25 4.98 -0.38 -24.26
C ILE A 25 5.87 0.06 -23.09
N ALA A 26 6.96 -0.65 -22.82
CA ALA A 26 7.90 -0.29 -21.77
C ALA A 26 8.56 1.06 -22.02
N SER A 27 8.94 1.38 -23.27
CA SER A 27 9.51 2.68 -23.63
C SER A 27 8.46 3.80 -23.52
N ALA A 28 7.25 3.61 -24.03
CA ALA A 28 6.18 4.62 -23.94
C ALA A 28 5.76 4.89 -22.48
N LYS A 29 5.72 3.83 -21.64
CA LYS A 29 5.45 3.97 -20.21
C LYS A 29 6.57 4.70 -19.49
N ARG A 30 7.83 4.41 -19.84
CA ARG A 30 9.00 5.07 -19.26
C ARG A 30 9.03 6.56 -19.64
N GLU A 31 8.72 6.91 -20.88
CA GLU A 31 8.66 8.28 -21.35
C GLU A 31 7.58 9.09 -20.60
N ARG A 32 6.36 8.56 -20.48
CA ARG A 32 5.32 9.17 -19.64
C ARG A 32 5.74 9.30 -18.18
N GLN A 33 6.39 8.28 -17.61
CA GLN A 33 6.89 8.35 -16.24
C GLN A 33 7.99 9.40 -16.08
N LEU A 34 8.84 9.61 -17.08
CA LEU A 34 9.89 10.62 -17.07
C LEU A 34 9.30 12.03 -17.24
N GLU A 35 8.25 12.19 -18.07
CA GLU A 35 7.49 13.44 -18.19
C GLU A 35 6.75 13.78 -16.89
N ASP A 36 6.06 12.82 -16.28
CA ASP A 36 5.42 12.99 -14.96
C ASP A 36 6.46 13.35 -13.90
N ASN A 37 7.63 12.70 -13.93
CA ASN A 37 8.73 13.01 -13.00
C ASN A 37 9.38 14.36 -13.27
N ARG A 38 9.53 14.80 -14.53
CA ARG A 38 10.04 16.13 -14.88
C ARG A 38 9.08 17.24 -14.49
N ALA A 39 7.78 17.08 -14.77
CA ALA A 39 6.73 17.98 -14.30
C ALA A 39 6.70 18.07 -12.77
N SER A 40 7.07 16.98 -12.08
CA SER A 40 7.22 16.93 -10.63
C SER A 40 8.59 17.43 -10.11
N SER A 41 9.60 17.57 -10.96
CA SER A 41 10.97 17.93 -10.59
C SER A 41 11.29 19.41 -10.82
N ASP A 42 10.54 20.09 -11.71
CA ASP A 42 10.59 21.55 -11.87
C ASP A 42 9.79 22.29 -10.78
N ALA A 43 8.92 21.58 -10.08
CA ALA A 43 8.29 22.05 -8.86
C ALA A 43 9.33 22.02 -7.72
N SER A 44 9.43 23.11 -6.96
CA SER A 44 10.29 23.17 -5.77
C SER A 44 10.11 21.92 -4.88
N PRO A 45 11.12 21.46 -4.14
CA PRO A 45 11.05 20.22 -3.35
C PRO A 45 9.82 20.16 -2.42
N GLU A 46 9.39 21.32 -1.92
CA GLU A 46 8.17 21.49 -1.13
C GLU A 46 6.88 21.25 -1.94
N MET A 47 6.82 21.80 -3.16
CA MET A 47 5.68 21.68 -4.06
C MET A 47 5.57 20.27 -4.68
N SER A 48 6.70 19.56 -4.86
CA SER A 48 6.75 18.15 -5.29
C SER A 48 6.12 17.18 -4.26
N GLY A 49 6.30 17.44 -2.97
CA GLY A 49 5.67 16.67 -1.89
C GLY A 49 4.17 16.93 -1.80
N MET A 50 3.77 18.21 -1.86
CA MET A 50 2.36 18.61 -1.82
C MET A 50 1.57 18.09 -3.02
N ALA A 51 2.12 18.19 -4.24
CA ALA A 51 1.46 17.71 -5.46
C ALA A 51 1.27 16.18 -5.48
N ARG A 52 2.26 15.42 -5.00
CA ARG A 52 2.12 13.96 -4.84
C ARG A 52 1.09 13.60 -3.78
N GLY A 53 1.11 14.28 -2.64
CA GLY A 53 0.12 14.10 -1.58
C GLY A 53 -1.30 14.40 -2.05
N LEU A 54 -1.47 15.47 -2.84
CA LEU A 54 -2.76 15.85 -3.42
C LEU A 54 -3.27 14.77 -4.38
N ARG A 55 -2.41 14.27 -5.29
CA ARG A 55 -2.77 13.21 -6.24
C ARG A 55 -3.22 11.93 -5.53
N ILE A 56 -2.42 11.46 -4.57
CA ILE A 56 -2.75 10.26 -3.77
C ILE A 56 -4.05 10.49 -2.97
N GLY A 57 -4.22 11.67 -2.39
CA GLY A 57 -5.45 12.05 -1.68
C GLY A 57 -6.68 12.07 -2.60
N THR A 58 -6.55 12.61 -3.82
CA THR A 58 -7.65 12.65 -4.79
C THR A 58 -7.99 11.26 -5.33
N GLU A 59 -7.00 10.39 -5.56
CA GLU A 59 -7.23 9.00 -5.95
C GLU A 59 -7.96 8.22 -4.85
N PHE A 60 -7.59 8.46 -3.59
CA PHE A 60 -8.29 7.88 -2.43
C PHE A 60 -9.74 8.36 -2.33
N ILE A 61 -9.98 9.67 -2.39
CA ILE A 61 -11.33 10.24 -2.32
C ILE A 61 -12.19 9.74 -3.49
N ALA A 62 -11.65 9.65 -4.71
CA ALA A 62 -12.36 9.12 -5.85
C ALA A 62 -12.76 7.65 -5.64
N ALA A 63 -11.86 6.80 -5.15
CA ALA A 63 -12.17 5.40 -4.84
C ALA A 63 -13.25 5.26 -3.76
N VAL A 64 -13.21 6.10 -2.71
CA VAL A 64 -14.23 6.13 -1.65
C VAL A 64 -15.59 6.55 -2.20
N LEU A 65 -15.64 7.60 -3.03
CA LEU A 65 -16.89 8.07 -3.64
C LEU A 65 -17.50 7.02 -4.58
N VAL A 66 -16.67 6.32 -5.35
CA VAL A 66 -17.11 5.23 -6.22
C VAL A 66 -17.65 4.05 -5.39
N GLY A 67 -16.94 3.64 -4.34
CA GLY A 67 -17.40 2.59 -3.43
C GLY A 67 -18.70 2.94 -2.72
N ALA A 68 -18.83 4.19 -2.26
CA ALA A 68 -20.05 4.71 -1.65
C ALA A 68 -21.22 4.76 -2.65
N GLY A 69 -20.97 5.19 -3.89
CA GLY A 69 -21.97 5.19 -4.95
C GLY A 69 -22.45 3.78 -5.29
N ILE A 70 -21.54 2.82 -5.44
CA ILE A 70 -21.88 1.41 -5.71
C ILE A 70 -22.65 0.81 -4.52
N GLY A 71 -22.21 1.06 -3.28
CA GLY A 71 -22.91 0.62 -2.08
C GLY A 71 -24.33 1.18 -1.99
N TYR A 72 -24.49 2.47 -2.32
CA TYR A 72 -25.81 3.13 -2.37
C TYR A 72 -26.72 2.54 -3.44
N LEU A 73 -26.20 2.23 -4.63
CA LEU A 73 -26.93 1.57 -5.71
C LEU A 73 -27.40 0.16 -5.31
N ILE A 74 -26.57 -0.59 -4.58
CA ILE A 74 -26.93 -1.91 -4.04
C ILE A 74 -28.04 -1.79 -2.99
N ASP A 75 -27.90 -0.85 -2.05
CA ASP A 75 -28.94 -0.59 -1.03
C ASP A 75 -30.28 -0.18 -1.68
N LEU A 76 -30.24 0.58 -2.79
CA LEU A 76 -31.44 1.00 -3.53
C LEU A 76 -32.11 -0.16 -4.28
N GLY A 77 -31.34 -1.08 -4.86
CA GLY A 77 -31.87 -2.25 -5.57
C GLY A 77 -32.49 -3.29 -4.64
N LEU A 78 -32.04 -3.37 -3.39
CA LEU A 78 -32.54 -4.30 -2.38
C LEU A 78 -33.70 -3.72 -1.55
N GLY A 79 -33.96 -2.41 -1.65
CA GLY A 79 -35.03 -1.73 -0.92
C GLY A 79 -34.85 -1.72 0.60
N THR A 80 -33.65 -2.06 1.08
CA THR A 80 -33.29 -2.05 2.50
C THR A 80 -32.76 -0.68 2.90
N SER A 81 -33.11 -0.19 4.10
CA SER A 81 -32.38 0.92 4.76
C SER A 81 -30.87 0.66 4.74
N PRO A 82 -29.95 1.65 4.88
CA PRO A 82 -28.54 1.60 4.44
C PRO A 82 -27.63 0.74 5.33
N TRP A 83 -28.11 -0.46 5.66
CA TRP A 83 -27.47 -1.47 6.47
C TRP A 83 -26.32 -2.11 5.72
N GLY A 84 -26.42 -2.29 4.39
CA GLY A 84 -25.33 -2.79 3.56
C GLY A 84 -24.13 -1.83 3.59
N LEU A 85 -24.39 -0.54 3.39
CA LEU A 85 -23.38 0.52 3.54
C LEU A 85 -22.81 0.59 4.96
N LEU A 86 -23.64 0.48 6.01
CA LEU A 86 -23.16 0.48 7.40
C LEU A 86 -22.24 -0.71 7.71
N ILE A 87 -22.61 -1.92 7.29
CA ILE A 87 -21.83 -3.15 7.57
C ILE A 87 -20.51 -3.12 6.80
N LEU A 88 -20.52 -2.75 5.52
CA LEU A 88 -19.30 -2.64 4.72
C LEU A 88 -18.39 -1.50 5.22
N LEU A 89 -18.96 -0.39 5.67
CA LEU A 89 -18.21 0.70 6.27
C LEU A 89 -17.54 0.27 7.58
N LEU A 90 -18.27 -0.38 8.49
CA LEU A 90 -17.73 -0.90 9.75
C LEU A 90 -16.65 -1.96 9.52
N MET A 91 -16.90 -2.90 8.60
CA MET A 91 -15.94 -3.95 8.26
C MET A 91 -14.68 -3.37 7.61
N GLY A 92 -14.83 -2.45 6.66
CA GLY A 92 -13.72 -1.77 6.00
C GLY A 92 -12.91 -0.90 6.97
N PHE A 93 -13.58 -0.19 7.87
CA PHE A 93 -12.94 0.61 8.92
C PHE A 93 -12.15 -0.27 9.90
N ALA A 94 -12.74 -1.37 10.36
CA ALA A 94 -12.05 -2.34 11.21
C ALA A 94 -10.82 -2.92 10.51
N ALA A 95 -10.96 -3.37 9.26
CA ALA A 95 -9.84 -3.86 8.45
C ALA A 95 -8.74 -2.79 8.27
N GLY A 96 -9.12 -1.53 8.07
CA GLY A 96 -8.20 -0.40 7.99
C GLY A 96 -7.39 -0.18 9.27
N ILE A 97 -8.05 -0.18 10.44
CA ILE A 97 -7.37 -0.06 11.74
C ILE A 97 -6.41 -1.23 11.95
N LEU A 98 -6.84 -2.47 11.67
CA LEU A 98 -5.99 -3.64 11.82
C LEU A 98 -4.74 -3.56 10.92
N ASN A 99 -4.88 -3.04 9.70
CA ASN A 99 -3.74 -2.83 8.81
C ASN A 99 -2.75 -1.80 9.37
N VAL A 100 -3.24 -0.67 9.92
CA VAL A 100 -2.38 0.36 10.53
C VAL A 100 -1.61 -0.19 11.73
N ILE A 101 -2.31 -0.87 12.65
CA ILE A 101 -1.66 -1.49 13.82
C ILE A 101 -0.57 -2.46 13.39
N ARG A 102 -0.85 -3.28 12.35
CA ARG A 102 0.12 -4.22 11.80
C ARG A 102 1.35 -3.53 11.20
N VAL A 103 1.17 -2.40 10.51
CA VAL A 103 2.29 -1.63 9.93
C VAL A 103 3.13 -1.00 11.04
N VAL A 104 2.50 -0.36 12.01
CA VAL A 104 3.19 0.27 13.15
C VAL A 104 3.93 -0.78 13.98
N ALA A 105 3.32 -1.93 14.25
CA ALA A 105 3.96 -3.01 14.99
C ALA A 105 5.21 -3.54 14.26
N GLN A 106 5.18 -3.66 12.94
CA GLN A 106 6.36 -4.04 12.15
C GLN A 106 7.47 -2.98 12.19
N MET A 107 7.12 -1.70 12.14
CA MET A 107 8.10 -0.60 12.25
C MET A 107 8.75 -0.54 13.64
N ASN A 108 7.96 -0.75 14.70
CA ASN A 108 8.48 -0.82 16.06
C ASN A 108 9.36 -2.06 16.28
N ALA A 109 8.99 -3.21 15.74
CA ALA A 109 9.81 -4.44 15.82
C ALA A 109 11.11 -4.34 14.99
N ALA A 110 11.11 -3.55 13.91
CA ALA A 110 12.28 -3.29 13.08
C ALA A 110 13.22 -2.22 13.67
N SER A 111 12.81 -1.53 14.73
CA SER A 111 13.65 -0.56 15.45
C SER A 111 14.34 -1.26 16.63
N PRO A 112 15.69 -1.37 16.66
CA PRO A 112 16.38 -1.89 17.83
C PRO A 112 16.11 -0.97 19.03
N ALA A 113 16.03 -1.56 20.23
CA ALA A 113 15.77 -0.82 21.46
C ALA A 113 16.73 0.38 21.57
N PRO A 114 16.24 1.59 21.89
CA PRO A 114 17.10 2.76 22.05
C PRO A 114 18.20 2.45 23.08
N PRO A 115 19.48 2.73 22.78
CA PRO A 115 20.57 2.51 23.74
C PRO A 115 20.31 3.32 25.01
N GLY A 116 20.13 2.65 26.14
CA GLY A 116 19.94 3.32 27.45
C GLY A 116 18.75 2.84 28.31
N SER A 117 18.01 1.79 27.94
CA SER A 117 17.00 1.18 28.83
C SER A 117 17.56 0.13 29.81
N ASP A 118 18.88 0.10 29.98
CA ASP A 118 19.55 -0.64 31.05
C ASP A 118 19.45 0.18 32.36
N LEU A 119 18.25 0.17 32.95
CA LEU A 119 18.16 0.37 34.40
C LEU A 119 18.58 -0.97 35.01
N GLY A 120 19.89 -1.08 35.26
CA GLY A 120 20.52 -2.28 35.78
C GLY A 120 19.83 -2.81 37.05
N PRO A 121 19.92 -4.12 37.32
CA PRO A 121 19.38 -4.70 38.53
C PRO A 121 20.23 -4.28 39.73
N GLY A 122 19.57 -3.84 40.81
CA GLY A 122 20.19 -3.68 42.12
C GLY A 122 20.22 -2.24 42.61
N ALA A 123 19.12 -1.81 43.24
CA ALA A 123 19.10 -0.66 44.13
C ALA A 123 18.50 -1.06 45.49
N ASP A 124 18.73 -2.31 45.89
CA ASP A 124 18.09 -2.94 47.04
C ASP A 124 19.08 -3.55 48.06
N ASP A 125 20.39 -3.32 47.93
CA ASP A 125 21.41 -3.92 48.83
C ASP A 125 22.20 -2.94 49.72
N GLU A 126 21.90 -1.63 49.77
CA GLU A 126 22.71 -0.66 50.57
C GLU A 126 22.12 -0.25 51.93
N GLU A 127 20.98 -0.80 52.39
CA GLU A 127 20.39 -0.45 53.71
C GLU A 127 20.53 -1.55 54.78
N ARG A 128 21.60 -2.35 54.75
CA ARG A 128 21.91 -3.32 55.81
C ARG A 128 23.36 -3.23 56.30
N GLU A 129 23.84 -2.03 56.62
CA GLU A 129 24.98 -1.85 57.52
C GLU A 129 25.10 -0.36 57.86
N GLU A 130 24.45 0.09 58.95
CA GLU A 130 24.93 1.14 59.89
C GLU A 130 23.78 1.66 60.79
N ASN A 131 23.46 0.92 61.86
CA ASN A 131 23.22 1.41 63.22
C ASN A 131 23.03 0.25 64.21
#